data_AF-A0A8H4T7Y4-F1
#
_entry.id   AF-A0A8H4T7Y4-F1
#
_cell.length_a   1.000
_cell.length_b   1.000
_cell.length_c   1.000
_cell.angle_alpha   90.00
_cell.angle_beta   90.00
_cell.angle_gamma   90.00
#
_symmetry.space_group_name_H-M   'P 1'
#
loop_
_entity.id
_entity.type
_entity.pdbx_description
1 polymer ?
#
loop_
_entity_poly.entity_id
_entity_poly.type
_entity_poly.pdbx_seq_one_letter_code
_entity_poly.pdbx_strand_id
1 'polypeptide(L)'
;MAAAPHHLLASTSSLWAEDEVCPSTLRARLRDDETPATSSSVKPIPYQNVYQQVHACLGSHLRAPKPEVKVVQAPESHDPATQLQEAYARMGMKLHSSAIEHLVRAHSEVQSKTMHFSNESSKTLSQCKELYANIAYPLSATLCHSDNHHRNSIVSHLQGLKQDIAAAKEEILRLGDEWDACCRTEADAWKALNKGLDNRGWGPNEIDKETVEAADAFKAEAEAIVEDKCRMLGEIEKEFKAEIHAETLRMMQNLFVDE
;
A
#
# COMPACT_ATOMS: atom_id res chain seq x y z
N MET A 1 -30.03 34.48 -50.61
CA MET A 1 -29.13 33.32 -50.58
C MET A 1 -28.66 33.14 -49.16
N ALA A 2 -28.63 31.88 -48.71
CA ALA A 2 -28.07 31.36 -47.45
C ALA A 2 -28.73 31.82 -46.14
N ALA A 3 -29.66 31.00 -45.68
CA ALA A 3 -30.02 30.83 -44.28
C ALA A 3 -29.01 29.89 -43.59
N ALA A 4 -28.70 30.15 -42.32
CA ALA A 4 -28.22 29.13 -41.39
C ALA A 4 -28.43 29.63 -39.94
N PRO A 5 -29.31 28.99 -39.15
CA PRO A 5 -29.41 29.20 -37.71
C PRO A 5 -28.46 28.25 -36.97
N HIS A 6 -27.74 28.78 -35.98
CA HIS A 6 -26.98 27.97 -35.03
C HIS A 6 -27.94 27.27 -34.06
N HIS A 7 -28.17 25.98 -34.29
CA HIS A 7 -28.79 25.08 -33.31
C HIS A 7 -27.77 24.74 -32.21
N LEU A 8 -28.00 25.24 -31.00
CA LEU A 8 -27.42 24.68 -29.78
C LEU A 8 -28.27 23.46 -29.39
N LEU A 9 -27.78 22.27 -29.74
CA LEU A 9 -28.30 21.01 -29.26
C LEU A 9 -27.81 20.77 -27.82
N ALA A 10 -28.76 20.78 -26.89
CA ALA A 10 -28.63 20.11 -25.61
C ALA A 10 -28.43 18.61 -25.85
N SER A 11 -27.37 18.04 -25.28
CA SER A 11 -27.19 16.60 -25.15
C SER A 11 -26.97 16.26 -23.68
N THR A 12 -28.08 16.05 -22.98
CA THR A 12 -28.16 15.18 -21.81
C THR A 12 -28.32 13.75 -22.29
N SER A 13 -27.34 12.87 -22.07
CA SER A 13 -27.52 11.40 -21.94
C SER A 13 -26.20 10.66 -22.16
N SER A 14 -25.60 10.16 -21.08
CA SER A 14 -25.16 8.75 -21.02
C SER A 14 -25.02 8.35 -19.55
N LEU A 15 -26.17 7.98 -19.00
CA LEU A 15 -26.28 7.16 -17.81
C LEU A 15 -26.30 5.70 -18.32
N TRP A 16 -25.54 4.82 -17.66
CA TRP A 16 -25.53 3.35 -17.85
C TRP A 16 -24.76 2.79 -19.05
N ALA A 17 -23.44 2.82 -18.97
CA ALA A 17 -22.62 1.70 -19.40
C ALA A 17 -21.23 1.92 -18.82
N GLU A 18 -20.81 1.05 -17.90
CA GLU A 18 -19.50 0.41 -17.83
C GLU A 18 -19.50 -0.36 -16.50
N ASP A 19 -19.77 -1.66 -16.60
CA ASP A 19 -19.37 -2.65 -15.61
C ASP A 19 -17.82 -2.68 -15.57
N GLU A 20 -17.19 -1.62 -15.07
CA GLU A 20 -15.80 -1.68 -14.64
C GLU A 20 -15.78 -2.27 -13.24
N VAL A 21 -15.88 -3.61 -13.22
CA VAL A 21 -15.46 -4.42 -12.09
C VAL A 21 -13.96 -4.20 -11.91
N CYS A 22 -13.58 -3.14 -11.20
CA CYS A 22 -12.25 -2.99 -10.64
C CYS A 22 -11.99 -4.20 -9.73
N PRO A 23 -11.18 -5.19 -10.12
CA PRO A 23 -10.83 -6.26 -9.21
C PRO A 23 -9.77 -5.66 -8.29
N SER A 24 -10.21 -5.13 -7.15
CA SER A 24 -9.33 -4.74 -6.06
C SER A 24 -8.47 -5.95 -5.69
N THR A 25 -7.22 -5.96 -6.15
CA THR A 25 -6.20 -6.99 -5.92
C THR A 25 -5.92 -7.23 -4.43
N LEU A 26 -6.34 -6.31 -3.57
CA LEU A 26 -6.32 -6.42 -2.12
C LEU A 26 -7.30 -7.45 -1.55
N ARG A 27 -8.52 -7.59 -2.11
CA ARG A 27 -9.52 -8.54 -1.60
C ARG A 27 -9.23 -9.98 -2.05
N ALA A 28 -8.59 -10.15 -3.20
CA ALA A 28 -8.17 -11.45 -3.70
C ALA A 28 -7.05 -12.08 -2.84
N ARG A 29 -6.12 -11.25 -2.34
CA ARG A 29 -5.01 -11.70 -1.47
C ARG A 29 -5.43 -12.09 -0.04
N LEU A 30 -6.60 -11.67 0.40
CA LEU A 30 -7.14 -11.98 1.73
C LEU A 30 -7.91 -13.31 1.79
N ARG A 31 -8.08 -13.99 0.65
CA ARG A 31 -8.79 -15.27 0.54
C ARG A 31 -7.91 -16.44 0.10
N ASP A 32 -6.58 -16.32 0.21
CA ASP A 32 -5.71 -17.50 0.12
C ASP A 32 -5.87 -18.34 1.40
N ASP A 33 -6.89 -19.17 1.36
CA ASP A 33 -7.09 -20.37 2.17
C ASP A 33 -6.20 -21.50 1.63
N GLU A 34 -4.94 -21.20 1.34
CA GLU A 34 -3.92 -22.22 1.11
C GLU A 34 -3.25 -22.52 2.44
N THR A 35 -3.90 -23.38 3.22
CA THR A 35 -3.19 -24.21 4.19
C THR A 35 -1.99 -24.84 3.46
N PRO A 36 -0.73 -24.54 3.83
CA PRO A 36 0.38 -25.23 3.23
C PRO A 36 0.23 -26.71 3.57
N ALA A 37 0.22 -27.56 2.54
CA ALA A 37 0.17 -28.99 2.69
C ALA A 37 1.26 -29.42 3.68
N THR A 38 0.85 -29.87 4.88
CA THR A 38 1.69 -30.62 5.80
C THR A 38 2.00 -31.98 5.18
N SER A 39 2.91 -32.00 4.22
CA SER A 39 3.60 -33.21 3.78
C SER A 39 5.04 -33.14 4.28
N SER A 40 5.20 -33.40 5.58
CA SER A 40 6.48 -33.78 6.14
C SER A 40 6.80 -35.19 5.66
N SER A 41 7.45 -35.30 4.51
CA SER A 41 8.04 -36.57 4.06
C SER A 41 9.33 -36.83 4.85
N VAL A 42 9.19 -37.13 6.14
CA VAL A 42 10.27 -37.77 6.91
C VAL A 42 10.42 -39.18 6.36
N LYS A 43 11.38 -39.37 5.44
CA LYS A 43 11.82 -40.72 5.08
C LYS A 43 12.28 -41.41 6.36
N PRO A 44 11.78 -42.62 6.67
CA PRO A 44 12.27 -43.34 7.84
C PRO A 44 13.76 -43.59 7.64
N ILE A 45 14.54 -43.27 8.67
CA ILE A 45 15.95 -43.61 8.76
C ILE A 45 16.06 -45.11 8.48
N PRO A 46 16.88 -45.56 7.53
CA PRO A 46 17.00 -46.98 7.24
C PRO A 46 17.51 -47.66 8.51
N TYR A 47 16.70 -48.56 9.08
CA TYR A 47 17.11 -49.43 10.18
C TYR A 47 18.26 -50.30 9.67
N GLN A 48 19.49 -49.83 9.89
CA GLN A 48 20.67 -50.64 9.67
C GLN A 48 20.68 -51.69 10.79
N ASN A 49 20.39 -52.93 10.40
CA ASN A 49 20.16 -54.04 11.29
C ASN A 49 21.38 -54.21 12.21
N VAL A 50 21.23 -53.85 13.49
CA VAL A 50 22.30 -53.85 14.50
C VAL A 50 22.94 -55.24 14.61
N TYR A 51 22.18 -56.31 14.34
CA TYR A 51 22.70 -57.67 14.29
C TYR A 51 23.72 -57.87 13.16
N GLN A 52 23.48 -57.31 11.96
CA GLN A 52 24.45 -57.39 10.86
C GLN A 52 25.74 -56.62 11.17
N GLN A 53 25.63 -55.48 11.86
CA GLN A 53 26.80 -54.70 12.25
C GLN A 53 27.64 -55.42 13.31
N VAL A 54 26.98 -56.06 14.29
CA VAL A 54 27.66 -56.91 15.28
C VAL A 54 28.33 -58.11 14.62
N HIS A 55 27.67 -58.78 13.67
CA HIS A 55 28.27 -59.89 12.92
C HIS A 55 29.45 -59.45 12.04
N ALA A 56 29.40 -58.27 11.42
CA ALA A 56 30.51 -57.73 10.63
C ALA A 56 31.73 -57.38 11.51
N CYS A 57 31.50 -56.83 12.71
CA CYS A 57 32.57 -56.57 13.69
C CYS A 57 33.18 -57.86 14.26
N LEU A 58 32.38 -58.91 14.45
CA LEU A 58 32.88 -60.23 14.87
C LEU A 58 33.70 -60.92 13.77
N GLY A 59 33.26 -60.80 12.51
CA GLY A 59 33.95 -61.39 11.36
C GLY A 59 35.31 -60.75 11.05
N SER A 60 35.48 -59.45 11.32
CA SER A 60 36.75 -58.74 11.07
C SER A 60 37.82 -59.03 12.13
N HIS A 61 37.43 -59.37 13.36
CA HIS A 61 38.37 -59.74 14.43
C HIS A 61 38.87 -61.19 14.37
N LEU A 62 38.23 -62.06 13.58
CA LEU A 62 38.71 -63.43 13.33
C LEU A 62 39.75 -63.51 12.20
N ARG A 63 40.00 -62.40 11.49
CA ARG A 63 41.10 -62.32 10.52
C ARG A 63 42.39 -61.98 11.25
N ALA A 64 42.97 -62.99 11.89
CA ALA A 64 44.25 -62.89 12.59
C ALA A 64 45.31 -62.19 11.72
N PRO A 65 46.02 -61.16 12.23
CA PRO A 65 47.24 -60.69 11.60
C PRO A 65 48.29 -61.79 11.74
N LYS A 66 49.03 -62.07 10.66
CA LYS A 66 50.23 -62.93 10.72
C LYS A 66 51.14 -62.45 11.85
N PRO A 67 51.67 -63.34 12.70
CA PRO A 67 52.51 -62.92 13.82
C PRO A 67 53.87 -62.46 13.29
N GLU A 68 54.13 -61.16 13.33
CA GLU A 68 55.50 -60.65 13.37
C GLU A 68 56.03 -60.78 14.79
N VAL A 69 57.13 -61.51 14.89
CA VAL A 69 57.83 -61.82 16.14
C VAL A 69 58.43 -60.53 16.70
N LYS A 70 57.84 -60.00 17.77
CA LYS A 70 58.57 -59.21 18.78
C LYS A 70 58.17 -59.66 20.18
N VAL A 71 59.19 -60.13 20.88
CA VAL A 71 59.22 -60.61 22.26
C VAL A 71 58.75 -59.50 23.19
N VAL A 72 57.56 -59.65 23.77
CA VAL A 72 57.13 -58.94 24.99
C VAL A 72 56.35 -59.91 25.87
N GLN A 73 56.67 -59.83 27.16
CA GLN A 73 56.40 -60.73 28.28
C GLN A 73 55.04 -61.46 28.27
N ALA A 74 55.13 -62.76 28.54
CA ALA A 74 54.02 -63.69 28.66
C ALA A 74 53.10 -63.33 29.85
N PRO A 75 51.77 -63.34 29.66
CA PRO A 75 50.82 -63.43 30.75
C PRO A 75 50.72 -64.89 31.21
N GLU A 76 50.86 -65.11 32.52
CA GLU A 76 50.66 -66.39 33.19
C GLU A 76 49.18 -66.81 33.14
N SER A 77 48.81 -67.65 32.18
CA SER A 77 47.65 -68.57 32.16
C SER A 77 47.33 -68.93 30.71
N HIS A 78 47.97 -69.98 30.20
CA HIS A 78 47.77 -70.51 28.84
C HIS A 78 46.48 -71.34 28.67
N ASP A 79 45.35 -70.84 29.18
CA ASP A 79 44.05 -71.39 28.82
C ASP A 79 43.45 -70.55 27.67
N PRO A 80 43.33 -71.08 26.45
CA PRO A 80 42.70 -70.35 25.34
C PRO A 80 41.27 -69.91 25.65
N ALA A 81 40.58 -70.59 26.59
CA ALA A 81 39.25 -70.18 27.02
C ALA A 81 39.26 -68.88 27.83
N THR A 82 40.26 -68.66 28.71
CA THR A 82 40.35 -67.42 29.50
C THR A 82 40.75 -66.23 28.62
N GLN A 83 41.64 -66.44 27.64
CA GLN A 83 42.01 -65.39 26.67
C GLN A 83 40.82 -64.97 25.81
N LEU A 84 39.98 -65.94 25.39
CA LEU A 84 38.75 -65.67 24.66
C LEU A 84 37.77 -64.88 25.52
N GLN A 85 37.56 -65.30 26.77
CA GLN A 85 36.69 -64.62 27.72
C GLN A 85 37.12 -63.16 27.94
N GLU A 86 38.42 -62.90 28.13
CA GLU A 86 38.95 -61.55 28.26
C GLU A 86 38.77 -60.70 26.98
N ALA A 87 38.97 -61.30 25.80
CA ALA A 87 38.75 -60.62 24.53
C ALA A 87 37.27 -60.21 24.34
N TYR A 88 36.34 -61.10 24.68
CA TYR A 88 34.90 -60.79 24.66
C TYR A 88 34.52 -59.74 25.69
N ALA A 89 35.04 -59.82 26.92
CA ALA A 89 34.79 -58.81 27.95
C ALA A 89 35.31 -57.43 27.51
N ARG A 90 36.53 -57.36 26.97
CA ARG A 90 37.12 -56.12 26.47
C ARG A 90 36.35 -55.56 25.27
N MET A 91 35.89 -56.41 24.36
CA MET A 91 35.07 -56.00 23.22
C MET A 91 33.69 -55.51 23.66
N GLY A 92 33.04 -56.21 24.60
CA GLY A 92 31.77 -55.79 25.19
C GLY A 92 31.89 -54.43 25.88
N MET A 93 32.96 -54.21 26.65
CA MET A 93 33.24 -52.91 27.26
C MET A 93 33.46 -51.81 26.22
N LYS A 94 34.24 -52.06 25.16
CA LYS A 94 34.45 -51.08 24.08
C LYS A 94 33.14 -50.75 23.36
N LEU A 95 32.32 -51.75 23.05
CA LEU A 95 31.02 -51.56 22.42
C LEU A 95 30.09 -50.75 23.32
N HIS A 96 30.05 -51.06 24.62
CA HIS A 96 29.24 -50.35 25.59
C HIS A 96 29.68 -48.89 25.77
N SER A 97 30.98 -48.64 25.94
CA SER A 97 31.54 -47.29 26.01
C SER A 97 31.23 -46.49 24.74
N SER A 98 31.44 -47.09 23.56
CA SER A 98 31.11 -46.46 22.28
C SER A 98 29.62 -46.14 22.17
N ALA A 99 28.74 -47.07 22.54
CA ALA A 99 27.30 -46.85 22.52
C ALA A 99 26.88 -45.69 23.45
N ILE A 100 27.45 -45.61 24.66
CA ILE A 100 27.21 -44.49 25.58
C ILE A 100 27.71 -43.18 24.98
N GLU A 101 28.92 -43.14 24.43
CA GLU A 101 29.46 -41.93 23.79
C GLU A 101 28.57 -41.44 22.65
N HIS A 102 28.08 -42.36 21.81
CA HIS A 102 27.15 -42.04 20.73
C HIS A 102 25.81 -41.53 21.25
N LEU A 103 25.26 -42.14 22.30
CA LEU A 103 24.02 -41.70 22.94
C LEU A 103 24.16 -40.30 23.55
N VAL A 104 25.25 -40.04 24.28
CA VAL A 104 25.52 -38.73 24.88
C VAL A 104 25.68 -37.68 23.79
N ARG A 105 26.41 -37.99 22.71
CA ARG A 105 26.56 -37.07 21.58
C ARG A 105 25.23 -36.77 20.89
N ALA A 106 24.44 -37.80 20.58
CA ALA A 106 23.13 -37.63 19.97
C ALA A 106 22.19 -36.80 20.87
N HIS A 107 22.21 -37.06 22.18
CA HIS A 107 21.43 -36.28 23.14
C HIS A 107 21.85 -34.80 23.15
N SER A 108 23.15 -34.52 23.17
CA SER A 108 23.65 -33.15 23.13
C SER A 108 23.28 -32.42 21.82
N GLU A 109 23.28 -33.12 20.69
CA GLU A 109 22.88 -32.56 19.40
C GLU A 109 21.38 -32.25 19.37
N VAL A 110 20.54 -33.17 19.85
CA VAL A 110 19.08 -32.96 19.97
C VAL A 110 18.77 -31.79 20.89
N GLN A 111 19.46 -31.69 22.02
CA GLN A 111 19.29 -30.59 22.96
C GLN A 111 19.68 -29.24 22.33
N SER A 112 20.80 -29.19 21.61
CA SER A 112 21.24 -28.00 20.87
C SER A 112 20.21 -27.57 19.82
N LYS A 113 19.70 -28.52 19.01
CA LYS A 113 18.65 -28.25 18.01
C LYS A 113 17.35 -27.77 18.65
N THR A 114 16.99 -28.32 19.81
CA THR A 114 15.79 -27.90 20.57
C THR A 114 15.94 -26.46 21.06
N MET A 115 17.10 -26.10 21.63
CA MET A 115 17.38 -24.73 22.05
C MET A 115 17.36 -23.75 20.86
N HIS A 116 17.99 -24.13 19.75
CA HIS A 116 17.97 -23.33 18.53
C HIS A 116 16.54 -23.08 18.02
N PHE A 117 15.72 -24.13 17.93
CA PHE A 117 14.32 -24.01 17.53
C PHE A 117 13.51 -23.13 18.47
N SER A 118 13.71 -23.26 19.79
CA SER A 118 13.05 -22.42 20.80
C SER A 118 13.40 -20.93 20.63
N ASN A 119 14.67 -20.63 20.38
CA ASN A 119 15.14 -19.26 20.17
C ASN A 119 14.54 -18.66 18.89
N GLU A 120 14.61 -19.36 17.78
CA GLU A 120 14.05 -18.89 16.50
C GLU A 120 12.53 -18.71 16.59
N SER A 121 11.81 -19.65 17.20
CA SER A 121 10.36 -19.54 17.39
C SER A 121 9.98 -18.32 18.25
N SER A 122 10.75 -18.06 19.31
CA SER A 122 10.53 -16.90 20.19
C SER A 122 10.80 -15.59 19.46
N LYS A 123 11.85 -15.53 18.64
CA LYS A 123 12.19 -14.38 17.81
C LYS A 123 11.09 -14.10 16.79
N THR A 124 10.63 -15.10 16.04
CA THR A 124 9.54 -14.95 15.08
C THR A 124 8.24 -14.52 15.77
N LEU A 125 7.91 -15.09 16.93
CA LEU A 125 6.73 -14.68 17.70
C LEU A 125 6.81 -13.20 18.11
N SER A 126 7.99 -12.72 18.54
CA SER A 126 8.20 -11.31 18.87
C SER A 126 8.00 -10.40 17.66
N GLN A 127 8.56 -10.77 16.51
CA GLN A 127 8.40 -10.03 15.26
C GLN A 127 6.94 -10.00 14.81
N CYS A 128 6.21 -11.12 14.91
CA CYS A 128 4.78 -11.15 14.62
C CYS A 128 4.00 -10.24 15.55
N LYS A 129 4.29 -10.25 16.87
CA LYS A 129 3.63 -9.35 17.83
C LYS A 129 3.86 -7.88 17.50
N GLU A 130 5.08 -7.52 17.12
CA GLU A 130 5.42 -6.16 16.71
C GLU A 130 4.68 -5.75 15.43
N LEU A 131 4.66 -6.62 14.42
CA LEU A 131 3.88 -6.39 13.20
C LEU A 131 2.39 -6.24 13.49
N TYR A 132 1.82 -7.11 14.32
CA TYR A 132 0.41 -7.02 14.71
C TYR A 132 0.12 -5.76 15.52
N ALA A 133 1.03 -5.30 16.38
CA ALA A 133 0.89 -4.02 17.07
C ALA A 133 0.91 -2.84 16.09
N ASN A 134 1.83 -2.85 15.13
CA ASN A 134 1.96 -1.82 14.10
C ASN A 134 0.76 -1.77 13.15
N ILE A 135 0.10 -2.90 12.92
CA ILE A 135 -1.12 -2.96 12.09
C ILE A 135 -2.36 -2.62 12.93
N ALA A 136 -2.50 -3.22 14.11
CA ALA A 136 -3.67 -3.08 14.96
C ALA A 136 -3.81 -1.67 15.54
N TYR A 137 -2.71 -0.98 15.87
CA TYR A 137 -2.77 0.37 16.43
C TYR A 137 -3.39 1.39 15.47
N PRO A 138 -2.90 1.60 14.23
CA PRO A 138 -3.53 2.55 13.30
C PRO A 138 -4.92 2.11 12.87
N LEU A 139 -5.19 0.79 12.75
CA LEU A 139 -6.55 0.31 12.49
C LEU A 139 -7.48 0.62 13.68
N SER A 140 -7.06 0.41 14.92
CA SER A 140 -7.89 0.74 16.10
C SER A 140 -8.09 2.25 16.28
N ALA A 141 -7.05 3.05 15.99
CA ALA A 141 -7.13 4.50 15.99
C ALA A 141 -8.09 5.03 14.92
N THR A 142 -8.19 4.36 13.78
CA THR A 142 -9.15 4.69 12.71
C THR A 142 -10.54 4.09 12.94
N LEU A 143 -10.65 2.95 13.63
CA LEU A 143 -11.91 2.26 13.83
C LEU A 143 -12.70 2.73 15.06
N CYS A 144 -12.09 3.25 16.12
CA CYS A 144 -12.83 3.41 17.37
C CYS A 144 -12.37 4.57 18.28
N HIS A 145 -13.15 5.66 18.26
CA HIS A 145 -13.64 6.27 19.51
C HIS A 145 -15.19 6.25 19.63
N SER A 146 -15.86 5.28 19.01
CA SER A 146 -17.13 4.64 19.45
C SER A 146 -17.89 4.02 18.28
N ASP A 147 -18.65 2.95 18.57
CA ASP A 147 -19.47 2.17 17.62
C ASP A 147 -20.45 2.97 16.75
N ASN A 148 -20.68 4.25 17.08
CA ASN A 148 -21.57 5.14 16.33
C ASN A 148 -20.98 6.52 16.00
N HIS A 149 -19.80 6.93 16.48
CA HIS A 149 -19.30 8.29 16.22
C HIS A 149 -18.89 8.53 14.77
N HIS A 150 -18.15 7.61 14.14
CA HIS A 150 -17.74 7.81 12.75
C HIS A 150 -18.93 7.76 11.79
N ARG A 151 -19.89 6.86 12.04
CA ARG A 151 -21.11 6.75 11.24
C ARG A 151 -22.02 7.97 11.42
N ASN A 152 -22.21 8.43 12.65
CA ASN A 152 -23.00 9.64 12.92
C ASN A 152 -22.28 10.89 12.40
N SER A 153 -20.95 10.98 12.51
CA SER A 153 -20.17 12.11 11.98
C SER A 153 -20.23 12.17 10.46
N ILE A 154 -20.12 11.03 9.76
CA ILE A 154 -20.24 10.99 8.30
C ILE A 154 -21.67 11.34 7.88
N VAL A 155 -22.68 10.81 8.55
CA VAL A 155 -24.09 11.13 8.26
C VAL A 155 -24.37 12.62 8.49
N SER A 156 -23.90 13.19 9.60
CA SER A 156 -24.01 14.63 9.88
C SER A 156 -23.27 15.47 8.86
N HIS A 157 -22.07 15.07 8.43
CA HIS A 157 -21.31 15.80 7.41
C HIS A 157 -22.00 15.74 6.03
N LEU A 158 -22.52 14.57 5.64
CA LEU A 158 -23.31 14.40 4.42
C LEU A 158 -24.61 15.19 4.47
N GLN A 159 -25.23 15.30 5.65
CA GLN A 159 -26.43 16.12 5.84
C GLN A 159 -26.11 17.62 5.73
N GLY A 160 -24.99 18.08 6.29
CA GLY A 160 -24.47 19.44 6.13
C GLY A 160 -24.22 19.76 4.66
N LEU A 161 -23.47 18.91 3.95
CA LEU A 161 -23.22 19.05 2.51
C LEU A 161 -24.52 19.13 1.69
N LYS A 162 -25.54 18.34 2.04
CA LYS A 162 -26.85 18.42 1.36
C LYS A 162 -27.54 19.77 1.60
N GLN A 163 -27.45 20.31 2.81
CA GLN A 163 -27.99 21.63 3.13
C GLN A 163 -27.23 22.72 2.39
N ASP A 164 -25.90 22.66 2.36
CA ASP A 164 -25.06 23.62 1.66
C ASP A 164 -25.34 23.62 0.15
N ILE A 165 -25.51 22.42 -0.45
CA ILE A 165 -25.91 22.28 -1.85
C ILE A 165 -27.30 22.88 -2.10
N ALA A 166 -28.25 22.70 -1.18
CA ALA A 166 -29.58 23.28 -1.32
C ALA A 166 -29.54 24.81 -1.23
N ALA A 167 -28.80 25.37 -0.28
CA ALA A 167 -28.61 26.81 -0.13
C ALA A 167 -27.90 27.43 -1.35
N ALA A 168 -26.85 26.79 -1.86
CA ALA A 168 -26.15 27.24 -3.06
C ALA A 168 -27.06 27.24 -4.30
N LYS A 169 -27.96 26.25 -4.42
CA LYS A 169 -28.95 26.22 -5.52
C LYS A 169 -29.95 27.37 -5.42
N GLU A 170 -30.43 27.66 -4.22
CA GLU A 170 -31.34 28.80 -4.00
C GLU A 170 -30.66 30.12 -4.35
N GLU A 171 -29.40 30.30 -3.96
CA GLU A 171 -28.62 31.50 -4.29
C GLU A 171 -28.38 31.64 -5.80
N ILE A 172 -28.11 30.55 -6.51
CA ILE A 172 -27.98 30.57 -7.98
C ILE A 172 -29.29 31.02 -8.63
N LEU A 173 -30.44 30.55 -8.15
CA LEU A 173 -31.75 30.96 -8.68
C LEU A 173 -32.00 32.45 -8.40
N ARG A 174 -31.71 32.91 -7.18
CA ARG A 174 -31.85 34.32 -6.79
C ARG A 174 -30.99 35.23 -7.66
N LEU A 175 -29.72 34.88 -7.87
CA LEU A 175 -28.81 35.61 -8.75
C LEU A 175 -29.26 35.55 -10.22
N GLY A 176 -29.86 34.45 -10.65
CA GLY A 176 -30.48 34.33 -11.97
C GLY A 176 -31.64 35.31 -12.17
N ASP A 177 -32.52 35.44 -11.18
CA ASP A 177 -33.63 36.40 -11.22
C ASP A 177 -33.13 37.85 -11.25
N GLU A 178 -32.08 38.16 -10.46
CA GLU A 178 -31.42 39.48 -10.47
C GLU A 178 -30.77 39.80 -11.81
N TRP A 179 -30.10 38.82 -12.41
CA TRP A 179 -29.52 38.94 -13.74
C TRP A 179 -30.60 39.24 -14.79
N ASP A 180 -31.70 38.47 -14.79
CA ASP A 180 -32.80 38.68 -15.73
C ASP A 180 -33.51 40.03 -15.52
N ALA A 181 -33.59 40.51 -14.28
CA ALA A 181 -34.07 41.86 -13.98
C ALA A 181 -33.10 42.91 -14.54
N CYS A 182 -31.79 42.74 -14.34
CA CYS A 182 -30.75 43.63 -14.87
C CYS A 182 -30.82 43.70 -16.40
N CYS A 183 -30.86 42.56 -17.09
CA CYS A 183 -30.99 42.51 -18.55
C CYS A 183 -32.26 43.21 -19.06
N ARG A 184 -33.39 43.09 -18.33
CA ARG A 184 -34.62 43.82 -18.68
C ARG A 184 -34.44 45.33 -18.52
N THR A 185 -33.87 45.77 -17.41
CA THR A 185 -33.61 47.20 -17.19
C THR A 185 -32.63 47.77 -18.21
N GLU A 186 -31.60 47.02 -18.58
CA GLU A 186 -30.64 47.40 -19.61
C GLU A 186 -31.32 47.49 -20.98
N ALA A 187 -32.12 46.49 -21.35
CA ALA A 187 -32.86 46.50 -22.60
C ALA A 187 -33.84 47.68 -22.70
N ASP A 188 -34.49 48.05 -21.59
CA ASP A 188 -35.38 49.20 -21.55
C ASP A 188 -34.63 50.53 -21.58
N ALA A 189 -33.46 50.62 -20.94
CA ALA A 189 -32.55 51.76 -21.06
C ALA A 189 -32.06 51.93 -22.50
N TRP A 190 -31.65 50.84 -23.17
CA TRP A 190 -31.26 50.84 -24.59
C TRP A 190 -32.41 51.28 -25.50
N LYS A 191 -33.64 50.80 -25.26
CA LYS A 191 -34.83 51.27 -26.00
C LYS A 191 -35.09 52.75 -25.77
N ALA A 192 -34.93 53.24 -24.54
CA ALA A 192 -35.11 54.66 -24.22
C ALA A 192 -34.05 55.54 -24.89
N LEU A 193 -32.78 55.09 -24.89
CA LEU A 193 -31.68 55.75 -25.57
C LEU A 193 -31.91 55.82 -27.08
N ASN A 194 -32.27 54.70 -27.72
CA ASN A 194 -32.56 54.66 -29.16
C ASN A 194 -33.74 55.56 -29.52
N LYS A 195 -34.82 55.55 -28.74
CA LYS A 195 -35.93 56.50 -28.93
C LYS A 195 -35.48 57.95 -28.76
N GLY A 196 -34.57 58.24 -27.84
CA GLY A 196 -33.99 59.56 -27.64
C GLY A 196 -33.12 60.02 -28.81
N LEU A 197 -32.39 59.10 -29.43
CA LEU A 197 -31.60 59.32 -30.65
C LEU A 197 -32.51 59.54 -31.88
N ASP A 198 -33.53 58.70 -32.05
CA ASP A 198 -34.49 58.80 -33.15
C ASP A 198 -35.32 60.10 -33.06
N ASN A 199 -35.73 60.50 -31.86
CA ASN A 199 -36.49 61.74 -31.63
C ASN A 199 -35.64 63.01 -31.64
N ARG A 200 -34.30 62.90 -31.56
CA ARG A 200 -33.40 64.06 -31.66
C ARG A 200 -33.12 64.52 -33.08
N GLY A 201 -33.73 63.89 -34.09
CA GLY A 201 -33.68 64.38 -35.48
C GLY A 201 -32.25 64.66 -35.93
N TRP A 202 -31.31 63.77 -35.65
CA TRP A 202 -29.93 63.92 -36.12
C TRP A 202 -29.93 63.75 -37.63
N GLY A 203 -29.94 64.89 -38.33
CA GLY A 203 -29.57 64.95 -39.73
C GLY A 203 -28.15 64.39 -39.90
N PRO A 204 -27.79 63.81 -41.06
CA PRO A 204 -26.61 62.96 -41.22
C PRO A 204 -25.22 63.57 -40.92
N ASN A 205 -25.08 64.82 -40.47
CA ASN A 205 -23.82 65.56 -40.52
C ASN A 205 -23.52 66.49 -39.33
N GLU A 206 -23.85 66.12 -38.09
CA GLU A 206 -23.33 66.89 -36.94
C GLU A 206 -23.16 66.02 -35.69
N ILE A 207 -22.31 64.99 -35.81
CA ILE A 207 -21.68 64.39 -34.63
C ILE A 207 -20.56 65.35 -34.24
N ASP A 208 -20.79 66.11 -33.18
CA ASP A 208 -19.83 67.05 -32.64
C ASP A 208 -18.53 66.30 -32.32
N LYS A 209 -17.39 66.78 -32.84
CA LYS A 209 -16.09 66.07 -32.81
C LYS A 209 -15.68 65.72 -31.36
N GLU A 210 -16.07 66.57 -30.42
CA GLU A 210 -15.87 66.40 -28.98
C GLU A 210 -16.60 65.17 -28.41
N THR A 211 -17.76 64.81 -28.94
CA THR A 211 -18.51 63.62 -28.49
C THR A 211 -17.89 62.31 -28.98
N VAL A 212 -17.26 62.32 -30.16
CA VAL A 212 -16.49 61.17 -30.68
C VAL A 212 -15.21 61.01 -29.87
N GLU A 213 -14.49 62.10 -29.60
CA GLU A 213 -13.26 62.07 -28.80
C GLU A 213 -13.53 61.61 -27.36
N ALA A 214 -14.65 62.02 -26.74
CA ALA A 214 -15.03 61.55 -25.41
C ALA A 214 -15.40 60.05 -25.39
N ALA A 215 -16.11 59.57 -26.43
CA ALA A 215 -16.45 58.15 -26.55
C ALA A 215 -15.21 57.27 -26.79
N ASP A 216 -14.27 57.74 -27.61
CA ASP A 216 -13.00 57.06 -27.87
C ASP A 216 -12.11 57.05 -26.61
N ALA A 217 -12.10 58.14 -25.84
CA ALA A 217 -11.38 58.20 -24.56
C ALA A 217 -11.96 57.20 -23.53
N PHE A 218 -13.29 57.13 -23.41
CA PHE A 218 -13.95 56.17 -22.52
C PHE A 218 -13.69 54.72 -22.96
N LYS A 219 -13.72 54.45 -24.27
CA LYS A 219 -13.40 53.13 -24.82
C LYS A 219 -11.96 52.73 -24.49
N ALA A 220 -11.00 53.64 -24.67
CA ALA A 220 -9.61 53.40 -24.32
C ALA A 220 -9.42 53.13 -22.81
N GLU A 221 -10.15 53.84 -21.95
CA GLU A 221 -10.12 53.60 -20.50
C GLU A 221 -10.69 52.21 -20.15
N ALA A 222 -11.83 51.84 -20.74
CA ALA A 222 -12.43 50.52 -20.54
C ALA A 222 -11.50 49.38 -20.99
N GLU A 223 -10.86 49.52 -22.16
CA GLU A 223 -9.87 48.56 -22.66
C GLU A 223 -8.66 48.46 -21.73
N ALA A 224 -8.16 49.59 -21.21
CA ALA A 224 -7.05 49.62 -20.26
C ALA A 224 -7.39 48.90 -18.93
N ILE A 225 -8.63 49.06 -18.42
CA ILE A 225 -9.10 48.35 -17.22
C ILE A 225 -9.15 46.84 -17.48
N VAL A 226 -9.68 46.43 -18.63
CA VAL A 226 -9.77 45.00 -18.98
C VAL A 226 -8.37 44.39 -19.08
N GLU A 227 -7.43 45.09 -19.72
CA GLU A 227 -6.04 44.63 -19.84
C GLU A 227 -5.34 44.51 -18.48
N ASP A 228 -5.53 45.51 -17.60
CA ASP A 228 -5.02 45.46 -16.22
C ASP A 228 -5.56 44.27 -15.42
N LYS A 229 -6.87 44.00 -15.51
CA LYS A 229 -7.50 42.87 -14.81
C LYS A 229 -7.07 41.52 -15.38
N CYS A 230 -6.93 41.40 -16.70
CA CYS A 230 -6.40 40.19 -17.34
C CYS A 230 -4.95 39.91 -16.92
N ARG A 231 -4.11 40.95 -16.82
CA ARG A 231 -2.74 40.82 -16.32
C ARG A 231 -2.71 40.33 -14.87
N MET A 232 -3.51 40.93 -13.99
CA MET A 232 -3.61 40.53 -12.59
C MET A 232 -4.03 39.06 -12.43
N LEU A 233 -5.01 38.61 -13.22
CA LEU A 233 -5.42 37.20 -13.22
C LEU A 233 -4.29 36.25 -13.65
N GLY A 234 -3.48 36.64 -14.63
CA GLY A 234 -2.31 35.87 -15.06
C GLY A 234 -1.21 35.77 -13.99
N GLU A 235 -1.00 36.82 -13.21
CA GLU A 235 -0.07 36.82 -12.06
C GLU A 235 -0.56 35.87 -10.96
N ILE A 236 -1.85 35.94 -10.61
CA ILE A 236 -2.47 35.04 -9.63
C ILE A 236 -2.36 33.57 -10.07
N GLU A 237 -2.65 33.27 -11.35
CA GLU A 237 -2.53 31.89 -11.86
C GLU A 237 -1.09 31.38 -11.78
N LYS A 238 -0.10 32.24 -12.04
CA LYS A 238 1.31 31.89 -11.96
C LYS A 238 1.74 31.60 -10.51
N GLU A 239 1.31 32.44 -9.55
CA GLU A 239 1.57 32.23 -8.13
C GLU A 239 0.92 30.93 -7.64
N PHE A 240 -0.35 30.71 -7.98
CA PHE A 240 -1.09 29.51 -7.61
C PHE A 240 -0.42 28.22 -8.13
N LYS A 241 0.06 28.23 -9.39
CA LYS A 241 0.83 27.10 -9.96
C LYS A 241 2.15 26.86 -9.23
N ALA A 242 2.86 27.93 -8.86
CA ALA A 242 4.11 27.82 -8.12
C ALA A 242 3.88 27.23 -6.72
N GLU A 243 2.82 27.66 -6.04
CA GLU A 243 2.47 27.18 -4.70
C GLU A 243 2.02 25.72 -4.69
N ILE A 244 1.17 25.30 -5.65
CA ILE A 244 0.84 23.87 -5.83
C ILE A 244 2.10 23.04 -6.03
N HIS A 245 3.03 23.51 -6.87
CA HIS A 245 4.24 22.76 -7.15
C HIS A 245 5.14 22.66 -5.92
N ALA A 246 5.32 23.76 -5.18
CA ALA A 246 6.08 23.79 -3.94
C ALA A 246 5.47 22.86 -2.87
N GLU A 247 4.15 22.91 -2.70
CA GLU A 247 3.43 22.08 -1.74
C GLU A 247 3.50 20.59 -2.13
N THR A 248 3.39 20.26 -3.41
CA THR A 248 3.58 18.89 -3.91
C THR A 248 4.99 18.39 -3.62
N LEU A 249 6.01 19.23 -3.81
CA LEU A 249 7.40 18.88 -3.49
C LEU A 249 7.60 18.66 -1.99
N ARG A 250 6.97 19.50 -1.15
CA ARG A 250 6.99 19.40 0.31
C ARG A 250 6.33 18.10 0.78
N MET A 251 5.19 17.73 0.20
CA MET A 251 4.53 16.45 0.48
C MET A 251 5.41 15.25 0.11
N MET A 252 6.08 15.29 -1.04
CA MET A 252 7.05 14.23 -1.41
C MET A 252 8.21 14.16 -0.42
N GLN A 253 8.84 15.27 -0.05
CA GLN A 253 9.97 15.28 0.88
C GLN A 253 9.58 14.72 2.25
N ASN A 254 8.40 15.09 2.78
CA ASN A 254 7.91 14.56 4.05
C ASN A 254 7.68 13.03 4.00
N LEU A 255 7.36 12.46 2.84
CA LEU A 255 7.22 11.01 2.67
C LEU A 255 8.57 10.26 2.63
N PHE A 256 9.68 10.95 2.40
CA PHE A 256 11.03 10.37 2.30
C PHE A 256 11.95 10.71 3.50
N VAL A 257 11.44 11.41 4.53
CA VAL A 257 12.21 11.84 5.71
C VAL A 257 11.93 11.00 6.97
N ASP A 258 11.04 10.02 6.90
CA ASP A 258 10.78 9.06 7.99
C ASP A 258 11.66 7.78 7.89
N GLU A 259 12.99 7.94 7.86
CA GLU A 259 13.99 6.86 8.11
C GLU A 259 14.88 7.18 9.33
#